data_AF-S9VUS3-F1
#
_entry.id   AF-S9VUS3-F1
#
_cell.length_a   1.000
_cell.length_b   1.000
_cell.length_c   1.000
_cell.angle_alpha   90.00
_cell.angle_beta   90.00
_cell.angle_gamma   90.00
#
_symmetry.space_group_name_H-M   'P 1'
#
loop_
_entity.id
_entity.type
_entity.pdbx_description
1 polymer ?
#
loop_
_entity_poly.entity_id
_entity_poly.type
_entity_poly.pdbx_seq_one_letter_code
_entity_poly.pdbx_strand_id
1 'polypeptide(L)'
;MLEGRTCNAQKYSPGVLVGNWYEEQCAKEDHVSLYRAQKANAEASRRGISAAASGRTDAAAAEALKAQLQQPTTLSSAKDGVVRFGEPLLIVNQKTKCALALDAPQGPTQTITLSATGTLTPQVRNTWTVQRCEDGNNKAFNHTLKEADVLHYGQRVRISNELASADGFLYVHSALASGQRASEAQSATASYAASADNVFIVGRPHQSRDHVLDGAPVCLGAAVSLLHSITNMPLGCSDAAQRTSFGMEKKVACSYVKESFGRSTAAVITKEENMFCFTSTGAAPGPTLRASLSQTRTAKVSQEASVLDVFDRIREKALALGGRLGFRSLAIALGVACCEHRITCLTRGQLAQHISRLGVALTSLELDMVMKRMDHTGNKTVSAQEFLAELRGNMPQDRMNAVALTFQQLVVEGQGSVEYKDMFNLYRENVCAHPDVRDGLILPEEAVFDFENSWPSRVNSKLGTVTINEFIEYYNDISPSILDDARFFALLGGCWMIPETDAYRRGDPCVS
;
A
#
# COMPACT_ATOMS: atom_id res chain seq x y z
N MET A 1 18.73 -3.04 -66.72
CA MET A 1 17.30 -3.17 -67.08
C MET A 1 16.92 -4.62 -66.78
N LEU A 2 16.10 -4.94 -65.79
CA LEU A 2 14.74 -4.47 -65.59
C LEU A 2 14.39 -4.40 -64.09
N GLU A 3 13.95 -3.22 -63.66
CA GLU A 3 13.14 -3.04 -62.46
C GLU A 3 11.76 -3.66 -62.70
N GLY A 4 11.38 -4.63 -61.87
CA GLY A 4 10.05 -5.23 -61.85
C GLY A 4 9.07 -4.30 -61.16
N ARG A 5 8.28 -3.58 -61.97
CA ARG A 5 7.17 -2.70 -61.59
C ARG A 5 6.27 -3.31 -60.52
N THR A 6 6.13 -2.64 -59.37
CA THR A 6 5.04 -2.88 -58.43
C THR A 6 3.74 -2.43 -59.07
N CYS A 7 2.89 -3.38 -59.43
CA CYS A 7 1.55 -3.13 -59.97
C CYS A 7 0.69 -2.50 -58.86
N ASN A 8 0.42 -1.20 -58.92
CA ASN A 8 -0.64 -0.58 -58.11
C ASN A 8 -1.99 -1.15 -58.56
N ALA A 9 -2.48 -2.19 -57.87
CA ALA A 9 -3.83 -2.69 -58.09
C ALA A 9 -4.84 -1.59 -57.78
N GLN A 10 -5.73 -1.27 -58.74
CA GLN A 10 -6.83 -0.34 -58.54
C GLN A 10 -7.69 -0.82 -57.37
N LYS A 11 -7.89 0.05 -56.36
CA LYS A 11 -8.83 -0.21 -55.27
C LYS A 11 -10.24 0.04 -55.79
N TYR A 12 -11.10 -0.95 -55.69
CA TYR A 12 -12.51 -0.87 -56.12
C TYR A 12 -13.41 -0.43 -54.96
N SER A 13 -14.57 0.13 -55.28
CA SER A 13 -15.53 0.56 -54.27
C SER A 13 -16.23 -0.65 -53.61
N PRO A 14 -16.73 -0.53 -52.36
CA PRO A 14 -17.21 -1.66 -51.54
C PRO A 14 -18.43 -2.45 -52.05
N GLY A 15 -18.98 -2.09 -53.22
CA GLY A 15 -20.10 -2.79 -53.87
C GLY A 15 -19.72 -3.54 -55.14
N VAL A 16 -18.45 -3.52 -55.53
CA VAL A 16 -17.94 -4.22 -56.72
C VAL A 16 -17.30 -5.53 -56.27
N LEU A 17 -17.81 -6.64 -56.79
CA LEU A 17 -17.41 -8.00 -56.41
C LEU A 17 -16.06 -8.41 -57.04
N VAL A 18 -15.00 -7.65 -56.76
CA VAL A 18 -13.67 -7.84 -57.33
C VAL A 18 -12.62 -7.90 -56.23
N GLY A 19 -11.69 -8.85 -56.33
CA GLY A 19 -10.64 -9.06 -55.33
C GLY A 19 -11.20 -9.64 -54.04
N ASN A 20 -10.70 -9.15 -52.90
CA ASN A 20 -11.04 -9.68 -51.58
C ASN A 20 -12.34 -9.11 -50.98
N TRP A 21 -13.31 -8.83 -51.86
CA TRP A 21 -14.53 -8.09 -51.53
C TRP A 21 -15.38 -8.80 -50.47
N TYR A 22 -15.36 -10.14 -50.45
CA TYR A 22 -16.13 -10.95 -49.50
C TYR A 22 -15.56 -10.82 -48.09
N GLU A 23 -14.24 -10.92 -47.93
CA GLU A 23 -13.58 -10.73 -46.63
C GLU A 23 -13.72 -9.28 -46.13
N GLU A 24 -13.67 -8.28 -47.03
CA GLU A 24 -13.93 -6.89 -46.66
C GLU A 24 -15.39 -6.61 -46.25
N GLN A 25 -16.36 -7.31 -46.85
CA GLN A 25 -17.77 -7.24 -46.47
C GLN A 25 -17.99 -7.88 -45.10
N CYS A 26 -17.50 -9.10 -44.87
CA CYS A 26 -17.58 -9.76 -43.56
C CYS A 26 -16.90 -8.94 -42.46
N ALA A 27 -15.71 -8.39 -42.72
CA ALA A 27 -15.02 -7.54 -41.73
C ALA A 27 -15.82 -6.27 -41.37
N LYS A 28 -16.55 -5.69 -42.34
CA LYS A 28 -17.43 -4.54 -42.08
C LYS A 28 -18.68 -4.94 -41.31
N GLU A 29 -19.29 -6.07 -41.64
CA GLU A 29 -20.43 -6.62 -40.91
C GLU A 29 -20.05 -6.91 -39.45
N ASP A 30 -18.89 -7.51 -39.23
CA ASP A 30 -18.33 -7.75 -37.90
C ASP A 30 -18.06 -6.45 -37.16
N HIS A 31 -17.46 -5.44 -37.81
CA HIS A 31 -17.21 -4.14 -37.20
C HIS A 31 -18.52 -3.41 -36.82
N VAL A 32 -19.56 -3.49 -37.66
CA VAL A 32 -20.88 -2.95 -37.36
C VAL A 32 -21.57 -3.73 -36.25
N SER A 33 -21.44 -5.06 -36.24
CA SER A 33 -21.96 -5.93 -35.17
C SER A 33 -21.30 -5.60 -33.82
N LEU A 34 -19.99 -5.46 -33.80
CA LEU A 34 -19.20 -5.13 -32.62
C LEU A 34 -19.54 -3.72 -32.11
N TYR A 35 -19.70 -2.74 -32.99
CA TYR A 35 -20.17 -1.41 -32.63
C TYR A 35 -21.61 -1.42 -32.07
N ARG A 36 -22.53 -2.18 -32.69
CA ARG A 36 -23.92 -2.33 -32.19
C ARG A 36 -23.94 -2.99 -30.82
N ALA A 37 -23.12 -4.02 -30.59
CA ALA A 37 -22.97 -4.68 -29.30
C ALA A 37 -22.38 -3.76 -28.23
N GLN A 38 -21.35 -2.98 -28.56
CA GLN A 38 -20.77 -1.98 -27.66
C GLN A 38 -21.77 -0.87 -27.31
N LYS A 39 -22.53 -0.38 -28.31
CA LYS A 39 -23.59 0.61 -28.10
C LYS A 39 -24.71 0.04 -27.23
N ALA A 40 -25.15 -1.19 -27.48
CA ALA A 40 -26.13 -1.89 -26.65
C ALA A 40 -25.63 -2.10 -25.22
N ASN A 41 -24.36 -2.49 -25.02
CA ASN A 41 -23.74 -2.61 -23.70
C ASN A 41 -23.62 -1.26 -22.97
N ALA A 42 -23.32 -0.18 -23.70
CA ALA A 42 -23.28 1.18 -23.14
C ALA A 42 -24.68 1.69 -22.77
N GLU A 43 -25.70 1.39 -23.58
CA GLU A 43 -27.10 1.72 -23.32
C GLU A 43 -27.70 0.86 -22.19
N ALA A 44 -27.31 -0.42 -22.10
CA ALA A 44 -27.65 -1.31 -21.00
C ALA A 44 -26.94 -0.92 -19.69
N SER A 45 -25.69 -0.44 -19.76
CA SER A 45 -24.98 0.15 -18.62
C SER A 45 -25.66 1.43 -18.13
N ARG A 46 -26.25 2.23 -19.03
CA ARG A 46 -27.10 3.38 -18.66
C ARG A 46 -28.45 2.99 -18.05
N ARG A 47 -28.97 1.78 -18.33
CA ARG A 47 -30.29 1.31 -17.88
C ARG A 47 -30.25 0.26 -16.75
N GLY A 48 -29.07 -0.10 -16.24
CA GLY A 48 -28.92 -0.84 -14.99
C GLY A 48 -29.23 -2.35 -15.03
N ILE A 49 -29.28 -2.99 -16.20
CA ILE A 49 -29.54 -4.45 -16.37
C ILE A 49 -28.56 -4.92 -17.46
N SER A 50 -27.49 -5.72 -17.28
CA SER A 50 -27.13 -6.81 -16.37
C SER A 50 -25.58 -6.98 -16.25
N ALA A 51 -25.15 -7.88 -15.34
CA ALA A 51 -23.90 -8.67 -15.27
C ALA A 51 -22.50 -8.05 -15.54
N ALA A 52 -21.93 -7.38 -14.53
CA ALA A 52 -20.51 -7.47 -14.15
C ALA A 52 -20.39 -6.92 -12.70
N ALA A 53 -20.29 -7.83 -11.72
CA ALA A 53 -20.49 -7.53 -10.31
C ALA A 53 -19.28 -6.89 -9.58
N SER A 54 -18.17 -6.59 -10.25
CA SER A 54 -17.00 -5.94 -9.64
C SER A 54 -16.79 -4.46 -10.02
N GLY A 55 -17.38 -3.98 -11.13
CA GLY A 55 -17.16 -2.61 -11.62
C GLY A 55 -18.26 -1.60 -11.27
N ARG A 56 -19.43 -2.06 -10.77
CA ARG A 56 -20.58 -1.19 -10.47
C ARG A 56 -20.42 -0.42 -9.16
N THR A 57 -19.70 -0.97 -8.19
CA THR A 57 -19.38 -0.31 -6.93
C THR A 57 -18.41 0.84 -7.15
N ASP A 58 -17.41 0.65 -8.00
CA ASP A 58 -16.29 1.58 -8.14
C ASP A 58 -16.68 2.83 -8.94
N ALA A 59 -17.49 2.69 -9.98
CA ALA A 59 -17.97 3.84 -10.76
C ALA A 59 -18.98 4.69 -9.98
N ALA A 60 -19.89 4.05 -9.23
CA ALA A 60 -20.84 4.76 -8.37
C ALA A 60 -20.13 5.45 -7.19
N ALA A 61 -19.12 4.79 -6.59
CA ALA A 61 -18.28 5.38 -5.55
C ALA A 61 -17.44 6.55 -6.07
N ALA A 62 -16.88 6.44 -7.29
CA ALA A 62 -16.12 7.52 -7.92
C ALA A 62 -17.00 8.75 -8.20
N GLU A 63 -18.23 8.55 -8.68
CA GLU A 63 -19.16 9.67 -8.92
C GLU A 63 -19.68 10.28 -7.60
N ALA A 64 -19.90 9.47 -6.56
CA ALA A 64 -20.24 9.96 -5.22
C ALA A 64 -19.11 10.81 -4.60
N LEU A 65 -17.86 10.34 -4.70
CA LEU A 65 -16.69 11.08 -4.24
C LEU A 65 -16.49 12.37 -5.04
N LYS A 66 -16.70 12.33 -6.36
CA LYS A 66 -16.67 13.52 -7.23
C LYS A 66 -17.70 14.57 -6.78
N ALA A 67 -18.92 14.13 -6.44
CA ALA A 67 -19.96 15.02 -5.91
C ALA A 67 -19.58 15.61 -4.53
N GLN A 68 -18.99 14.79 -3.64
CA GLN A 68 -18.47 15.27 -2.35
C GLN A 68 -17.37 16.32 -2.52
N LEU A 69 -16.44 16.09 -3.44
CA LEU A 69 -15.33 17.01 -3.75
C LEU A 69 -15.79 18.38 -4.28
N GLN A 70 -16.98 18.47 -4.88
CA GLN A 70 -17.55 19.72 -5.39
C GLN A 70 -18.42 20.46 -4.36
N GLN A 71 -18.63 19.91 -3.16
CA GLN A 71 -19.41 20.57 -2.13
C GLN A 71 -18.76 21.91 -1.75
N PRO A 72 -19.55 22.99 -1.59
CA PRO A 72 -19.03 24.30 -1.25
C PRO A 72 -18.45 24.30 0.18
N THR A 73 -17.35 25.01 0.36
CA THR A 73 -16.66 25.17 1.65
C THR A 73 -16.56 26.65 2.03
N THR A 74 -16.21 26.92 3.28
CA THR A 74 -15.93 28.26 3.78
C THR A 74 -14.44 28.43 4.03
N LEU A 75 -13.87 29.54 3.55
CA LEU A 75 -12.49 29.93 3.86
C LEU A 75 -12.42 30.67 5.20
N SER A 76 -11.23 30.74 5.78
CA SER A 76 -11.00 31.52 6.99
C SER A 76 -11.24 33.02 6.77
N SER A 77 -11.79 33.72 7.77
CA SER A 77 -11.93 35.17 7.79
C SER A 77 -10.81 35.78 8.65
N ALA A 78 -9.56 35.62 8.22
CA ALA A 78 -8.42 36.15 8.95
C ALA A 78 -8.38 37.70 8.87
N LYS A 79 -8.69 38.37 9.98
CA LYS A 79 -8.73 39.85 10.08
C LYS A 79 -7.35 40.53 9.97
N ASP A 80 -6.28 39.79 10.28
CA ASP A 80 -4.91 40.34 10.42
C ASP A 80 -4.02 40.09 9.18
N GLY A 81 -4.55 39.47 8.12
CA GLY A 81 -3.82 39.27 6.87
C GLY A 81 -2.66 38.26 6.90
N VAL A 82 -2.47 37.53 8.01
CA VAL A 82 -1.41 36.50 8.16
C VAL A 82 -1.96 35.08 7.98
N VAL A 83 -1.11 34.18 7.49
CA VAL A 83 -1.44 32.76 7.34
C VAL A 83 -1.27 32.05 8.68
N ARG A 84 -2.33 31.37 9.14
CA ARG A 84 -2.31 30.59 10.39
C ARG A 84 -2.46 29.10 10.12
N PHE A 85 -1.92 28.29 11.03
CA PHE A 85 -2.07 26.84 10.97
C PHE A 85 -3.51 26.41 11.24
N GLY A 86 -3.99 25.40 10.53
CA GLY A 86 -5.34 24.86 10.67
C GLY A 86 -6.46 25.67 10.03
N GLU A 87 -6.16 26.84 9.44
CA GLU A 87 -7.17 27.65 8.75
C GLU A 87 -7.37 27.19 7.30
N PRO A 88 -8.63 27.03 6.82
CA PRO A 88 -8.92 26.64 5.44
C PRO A 88 -8.67 27.80 4.47
N LEU A 89 -7.81 27.57 3.49
CA LEU A 89 -7.30 28.54 2.52
C LEU A 89 -7.28 27.95 1.11
N LEU A 90 -7.25 28.81 0.10
CA LEU A 90 -6.90 28.42 -1.26
C LEU A 90 -5.40 28.62 -1.49
N ILE A 91 -4.80 27.73 -2.28
CA ILE A 91 -3.41 27.82 -2.71
C ILE A 91 -3.42 28.08 -4.22
N VAL A 92 -3.08 29.30 -4.63
CA VAL A 92 -3.22 29.75 -6.03
C VAL A 92 -1.85 29.95 -6.64
N ASN A 93 -1.64 29.43 -7.85
CA ASN A 93 -0.39 29.63 -8.56
C ASN A 93 -0.29 31.05 -9.13
N GLN A 94 0.88 31.67 -9.03
CA GLN A 94 1.07 33.06 -9.46
C GLN A 94 1.00 33.24 -10.98
N LYS A 95 1.53 32.29 -11.76
CA LYS A 95 1.53 32.33 -13.23
C LYS A 95 0.17 31.98 -13.82
N THR A 96 -0.35 30.80 -13.50
CA THR A 96 -1.57 30.27 -14.12
C THR A 96 -2.85 30.84 -13.50
N LYS A 97 -2.77 31.49 -12.34
CA LYS A 97 -3.91 31.96 -11.52
C LYS A 97 -4.90 30.85 -11.17
N CYS A 98 -4.49 29.59 -11.29
CA CYS A 98 -5.29 28.42 -11.00
C CYS A 98 -5.07 27.98 -9.54
N ALA A 99 -6.14 27.55 -8.85
CA ALA A 99 -6.08 27.00 -7.51
C ALA A 99 -5.68 25.52 -7.54
N LEU A 100 -4.84 25.10 -6.61
CA LEU A 100 -4.50 23.69 -6.40
C LEU A 100 -5.75 22.90 -6.03
N ALA A 101 -6.00 21.77 -6.68
CA ALA A 101 -7.18 20.96 -6.49
C ALA A 101 -6.90 19.45 -6.53
N LEU A 102 -7.72 18.69 -5.81
CA LEU A 102 -7.80 17.24 -5.90
C LEU A 102 -8.58 16.80 -7.14
N ASP A 103 -8.15 15.72 -7.78
CA ASP A 103 -8.95 14.97 -8.77
C ASP A 103 -9.80 13.88 -8.07
N ALA A 104 -10.78 13.32 -8.78
CA ALA A 104 -11.42 12.08 -8.36
C ALA A 104 -10.58 10.88 -8.84
N PRO A 105 -10.31 9.88 -7.99
CA PRO A 105 -9.52 8.70 -8.36
C PRO A 105 -10.17 7.95 -9.52
N GLN A 106 -9.38 7.59 -10.54
CA GLN A 106 -9.83 6.82 -11.71
C GLN A 106 -9.47 5.33 -11.62
N GLY A 107 -9.28 4.80 -10.41
CA GLY A 107 -8.92 3.40 -10.17
C GLY A 107 -8.61 3.11 -8.69
N PRO A 108 -8.17 1.88 -8.35
CA PRO A 108 -7.96 1.43 -6.98
C PRO A 108 -6.70 1.99 -6.30
N THR A 109 -6.12 3.09 -6.83
CA THR A 109 -4.88 3.66 -6.33
C THR A 109 -5.12 4.46 -5.05
N GLN A 110 -4.33 4.20 -4.00
CA GLN A 110 -4.37 4.91 -2.71
C GLN A 110 -3.94 6.40 -2.80
N THR A 111 -3.48 6.85 -3.97
CA THR A 111 -3.04 8.22 -4.23
C THR A 111 -3.98 8.91 -5.22
N ILE A 112 -4.34 10.15 -4.91
CA ILE A 112 -5.18 11.00 -5.74
C ILE A 112 -4.30 11.98 -6.52
N THR A 113 -4.54 12.15 -7.81
CA THR A 113 -3.75 13.10 -8.61
C THR A 113 -4.08 14.54 -8.24
N LEU A 114 -3.06 15.41 -8.19
CA LEU A 114 -3.27 16.85 -8.06
C LEU A 114 -3.34 17.52 -9.44
N SER A 115 -4.20 18.53 -9.52
CA SER A 115 -4.32 19.41 -10.67
C SER A 115 -4.46 20.86 -10.20
N ALA A 116 -4.42 21.81 -11.13
CA ALA A 116 -4.76 23.19 -10.84
C ALA A 116 -5.97 23.63 -11.66
N THR A 117 -7.00 24.08 -10.97
CA THR A 117 -8.30 24.46 -11.53
C THR A 117 -8.42 25.97 -11.67
N GLY A 118 -9.05 26.44 -12.75
CA GLY A 118 -9.31 27.87 -12.95
C GLY A 118 -10.42 28.42 -12.03
N THR A 119 -11.15 27.54 -11.35
CA THR A 119 -12.26 27.90 -10.48
C THR A 119 -11.77 28.29 -9.08
N LEU A 120 -11.95 29.56 -8.71
CA LEU A 120 -11.60 30.11 -7.39
C LEU A 120 -12.77 30.12 -6.39
N THR A 121 -13.89 29.46 -6.71
CA THR A 121 -14.96 29.24 -5.73
C THR A 121 -14.52 28.16 -4.76
N PRO A 122 -14.59 28.39 -3.44
CA PRO A 122 -14.19 27.40 -2.45
C PRO A 122 -15.08 26.14 -2.50
N GLN A 123 -14.43 25.03 -2.74
CA GLN A 123 -15.00 23.68 -2.74
C GLN A 123 -14.10 22.77 -1.90
N VAL A 124 -14.62 21.62 -1.49
CA VAL A 124 -13.84 20.62 -0.76
C VAL A 124 -12.54 20.31 -1.49
N ARG A 125 -12.56 20.11 -2.82
CA ARG A 125 -11.36 19.73 -3.59
C ARG A 125 -10.24 20.76 -3.67
N ASN A 126 -10.53 22.06 -3.55
CA ASN A 126 -9.55 23.14 -3.72
C ASN A 126 -9.26 23.91 -2.42
N THR A 127 -9.85 23.48 -1.31
CA THR A 127 -9.62 24.05 0.03
C THR A 127 -8.57 23.22 0.77
N TRP A 128 -7.57 23.91 1.30
CA TRP A 128 -6.43 23.30 1.97
C TRP A 128 -6.21 23.92 3.34
N THR A 129 -5.80 23.11 4.30
CA THR A 129 -5.31 23.55 5.61
C THR A 129 -3.81 23.34 5.67
N VAL A 130 -3.09 24.29 6.26
CA VAL A 130 -1.65 24.16 6.50
C VAL A 130 -1.47 23.62 7.92
N GLN A 131 -0.80 22.49 8.05
CA GLN A 131 -0.52 21.83 9.33
C GLN A 131 0.98 21.84 9.62
N ARG A 132 1.33 21.94 10.91
CA ARG A 132 2.72 21.96 11.37
C ARG A 132 3.28 20.54 11.42
N CYS A 133 4.54 20.36 11.01
CA CYS A 133 5.25 19.10 11.20
C CYS A 133 5.84 19.00 12.63
N GLU A 134 5.77 17.81 13.24
CA GLU A 134 6.42 17.51 14.51
C GLU A 134 7.87 17.04 14.31
N ASP A 135 8.75 17.91 13.80
CA ASP A 135 10.15 17.59 13.57
C ASP A 135 11.09 18.44 14.45
N GLY A 136 12.34 17.97 14.62
CA GLY A 136 13.34 18.66 15.43
C GLY A 136 13.61 20.10 14.97
N ASN A 137 13.49 20.39 13.67
CA ASN A 137 13.67 21.74 13.14
C ASN A 137 12.52 22.66 13.54
N ASN A 138 11.27 22.22 13.39
CA ASN A 138 10.15 23.03 13.86
C ASN A 138 10.18 23.22 15.38
N LYS A 139 10.63 22.23 16.17
CA LYS A 139 10.82 22.42 17.62
C LYS A 139 11.81 23.55 17.94
N ALA A 140 12.93 23.65 17.20
CA ALA A 140 13.90 24.74 17.34
C ALA A 140 13.32 26.10 16.93
N PHE A 141 12.55 26.15 15.84
CA PHE A 141 11.83 27.35 15.41
C PHE A 141 10.81 27.81 16.45
N ASN A 142 10.04 26.88 17.04
CA ASN A 142 9.01 27.19 18.04
C ASN A 142 9.59 27.70 19.36
N HIS A 143 10.75 27.18 19.77
CA HIS A 143 11.45 27.70 20.94
C HIS A 143 11.93 29.14 20.71
N THR A 144 12.26 29.49 19.47
CA THR A 144 12.80 30.80 19.10
C THR A 144 11.68 31.82 18.84
N LEU A 145 10.61 31.42 18.15
CA LEU A 145 9.47 32.25 17.76
C LEU A 145 8.27 31.93 18.67
N LYS A 146 7.94 32.85 19.59
CA LYS A 146 6.86 32.69 20.59
C LYS A 146 5.43 32.81 20.01
N GLU A 147 5.26 32.64 18.69
CA GLU A 147 4.00 32.74 17.97
C GLU A 147 3.61 31.36 17.41
N ALA A 148 2.91 30.58 18.23
CA ALA A 148 2.63 29.17 17.93
C ALA A 148 1.63 28.95 16.78
N ASP A 149 0.79 29.94 16.45
CA ASP A 149 -0.30 29.76 15.49
C ASP A 149 0.00 30.32 14.09
N VAL A 150 1.07 31.10 13.95
CA VAL A 150 1.43 31.81 12.71
C VAL A 150 2.43 31.02 11.88
N LEU A 151 2.19 30.96 10.56
CA LEU A 151 3.12 30.37 9.60
C LEU A 151 4.28 31.33 9.32
N HIS A 152 5.50 30.84 9.46
CA HIS A 152 6.72 31.60 9.18
C HIS A 152 7.53 30.97 8.04
N TYR A 153 8.30 31.79 7.33
CA TYR A 153 9.24 31.29 6.32
C TYR A 153 10.31 30.39 6.94
N GLY A 154 10.65 29.31 6.24
CA GLY A 154 11.60 28.30 6.68
C GLY A 154 10.99 27.14 7.48
N GLN A 155 9.73 27.26 7.90
CA GLN A 155 9.04 26.18 8.59
C GLN A 155 8.67 25.03 7.66
N ARG A 156 8.72 23.81 8.21
CA ARG A 156 8.27 22.58 7.55
C ARG A 156 6.79 22.38 7.83
N VAL A 157 6.01 22.22 6.77
CA VAL A 157 4.56 22.13 6.83
C VAL A 157 4.04 20.94 6.04
N ARG A 158 2.84 20.49 6.39
CA ARG A 158 2.02 19.62 5.55
C ARG A 158 0.83 20.42 5.05
N ILE A 159 0.46 20.18 3.79
CA ILE A 159 -0.72 20.79 3.19
C ILE A 159 -1.77 19.69 3.11
N SER A 160 -2.85 19.83 3.86
CA SER A 160 -3.88 18.81 4.03
C SER A 160 -5.22 19.24 3.49
N ASN A 161 -5.98 18.27 3.00
CA ASN A 161 -7.40 18.40 2.75
C ASN A 161 -8.14 17.54 3.78
N GLU A 162 -8.90 18.20 4.66
CA GLU A 162 -9.53 17.57 5.81
C GLU A 162 -10.96 17.08 5.53
N LEU A 163 -11.59 17.61 4.47
CA LEU A 163 -13.02 17.38 4.16
C LEU A 163 -13.23 16.42 2.98
N ALA A 164 -12.16 16.09 2.23
CA ALA A 164 -12.25 15.24 1.05
C ALA A 164 -12.56 13.77 1.35
N SER A 165 -12.28 13.27 2.57
CA SER A 165 -12.57 11.89 2.95
C SER A 165 -12.93 11.77 4.43
N ALA A 166 -13.84 10.84 4.75
CA ALA A 166 -14.17 10.49 6.13
C ALA A 166 -13.08 9.65 6.81
N ASP A 167 -12.27 8.94 6.02
CA ASP A 167 -11.27 7.99 6.50
C ASP A 167 -9.98 8.68 7.02
N GLY A 168 -9.81 9.97 6.71
CA GLY A 168 -8.68 10.76 7.19
C GLY A 168 -8.29 11.90 6.27
N PHE A 169 -7.20 12.57 6.62
CA PHE A 169 -6.68 13.72 5.88
C PHE A 169 -5.85 13.28 4.68
N LEU A 170 -6.06 13.96 3.55
CA LEU A 170 -5.26 13.81 2.34
C LEU A 170 -4.16 14.87 2.31
N TYR A 171 -2.90 14.46 2.26
CA TYR A 171 -1.77 15.37 2.24
C TYR A 171 -1.18 15.49 0.86
N VAL A 172 -0.77 16.70 0.46
CA VAL A 172 0.06 16.90 -0.73
C VAL A 172 1.35 16.09 -0.56
N HIS A 173 1.64 15.27 -1.57
CA HIS A 173 2.64 14.23 -1.58
C HIS A 173 3.51 14.34 -2.82
N SER A 174 4.82 14.10 -2.65
CA SER A 174 5.75 13.96 -3.77
C SER A 174 6.74 12.84 -3.50
N ALA A 175 6.73 11.81 -4.34
CA ALA A 175 7.68 10.70 -4.25
C ALA A 175 8.81 10.82 -5.27
N LEU A 176 9.96 10.24 -4.92
CA LEU A 176 11.05 9.99 -5.87
C LEU A 176 10.52 9.10 -7.00
N ALA A 177 10.51 9.62 -8.22
CA ALA A 177 10.20 8.82 -9.39
C ALA A 177 11.24 7.70 -9.55
N SER A 178 10.81 6.46 -9.83
CA SER A 178 11.71 5.34 -10.17
C SER A 178 11.80 5.17 -11.68
N GLY A 179 12.97 5.39 -12.28
CA GLY A 179 13.20 5.16 -13.72
C GLY A 179 14.26 6.08 -14.35
N GLN A 180 14.55 5.87 -15.64
CA GLN A 180 15.62 6.59 -16.38
C GLN A 180 15.40 8.12 -16.51
N ARG A 181 14.20 8.64 -16.22
CA ARG A 181 13.88 10.09 -16.20
C ARG A 181 13.47 10.61 -14.81
N ALA A 182 13.80 9.85 -13.76
CA ALA A 182 13.46 10.15 -12.37
C ALA A 182 13.92 11.54 -11.87
N SER A 183 14.98 12.09 -12.49
CA SER A 183 15.62 13.35 -12.12
C SER A 183 14.97 14.59 -12.72
N GLU A 184 13.99 14.46 -13.62
CA GLU A 184 13.48 15.61 -14.39
C GLU A 184 12.22 16.25 -13.79
N ALA A 185 11.26 15.45 -13.34
CA ALA A 185 10.03 15.93 -12.71
C ALA A 185 9.37 14.83 -11.88
N GLN A 186 8.86 15.20 -10.71
CA GLN A 186 8.11 14.31 -9.81
C GLN A 186 6.63 14.62 -9.90
N SER A 187 5.80 13.59 -9.96
CA SER A 187 4.34 13.77 -9.92
C SER A 187 3.93 14.31 -8.56
N ALA A 188 3.10 15.35 -8.54
CA ALA A 188 2.45 15.82 -7.31
C ALA A 188 1.12 15.08 -7.17
N THR A 189 0.94 14.38 -6.06
CA THR A 189 -0.29 13.63 -5.74
C THR A 189 -0.74 14.01 -4.34
N ALA A 190 -1.91 13.52 -3.92
CA ALA A 190 -2.35 13.54 -2.53
C ALA A 190 -2.44 12.10 -2.02
N SER A 191 -1.92 11.86 -0.83
CA SER A 191 -1.90 10.54 -0.21
C SER A 191 -2.51 10.59 1.19
N TYR A 192 -3.11 9.46 1.58
CA TYR A 192 -3.48 9.23 2.97
C TYR A 192 -2.23 8.96 3.81
N ALA A 193 -2.34 9.25 5.11
CA ALA A 193 -1.30 9.14 6.12
C ALA A 193 -0.19 10.20 6.02
N ALA A 194 0.28 10.65 7.19
CA ALA A 194 1.37 11.61 7.27
C ALA A 194 2.72 10.89 7.13
N SER A 195 3.48 11.17 6.06
CA SER A 195 4.83 10.64 5.84
C SER A 195 5.87 11.75 5.68
N ALA A 196 7.14 11.39 5.52
CA ALA A 196 8.21 12.33 5.22
C ALA A 196 8.09 12.92 3.79
N ASP A 197 7.45 12.20 2.88
CA ASP A 197 7.18 12.62 1.49
C ASP A 197 6.06 13.67 1.38
N ASN A 198 5.37 13.95 2.49
CA ASN A 198 4.27 14.91 2.59
C ASN A 198 4.71 16.24 3.23
N VAL A 199 6.03 16.44 3.38
CA VAL A 199 6.60 17.59 4.08
C VAL A 199 7.18 18.58 3.08
N PHE A 200 6.70 19.81 3.14
CA PHE A 200 7.14 20.93 2.32
C PHE A 200 7.73 22.03 3.20
N ILE A 201 8.74 22.74 2.69
CA ILE A 201 9.35 23.90 3.32
C ILE A 201 8.80 25.14 2.62
N VAL A 202 8.29 26.10 3.41
CA VAL A 202 7.77 27.37 2.89
C VAL A 202 8.92 28.35 2.74
N GLY A 203 9.33 28.62 1.51
CA GLY A 203 10.43 29.53 1.20
C GLY A 203 9.98 30.89 0.68
N ARG A 204 10.84 31.89 0.84
CA ARG A 204 10.70 33.18 0.14
C ARG A 204 11.17 33.01 -1.31
N PRO A 205 10.37 33.41 -2.31
CA PRO A 205 10.83 33.49 -3.70
C PRO A 205 12.00 34.47 -3.83
N HIS A 206 12.84 34.27 -4.85
CA HIS A 206 13.98 35.14 -5.18
C HIS A 206 15.11 35.23 -4.12
N GLN A 207 15.05 34.46 -3.04
CA GLN A 207 16.12 34.37 -2.06
C GLN A 207 16.90 33.06 -2.19
N SER A 208 18.20 33.12 -1.91
CA SER A 208 19.03 31.91 -1.77
C SER A 208 18.54 31.06 -0.61
N ARG A 209 18.64 29.74 -0.77
CA ARG A 209 18.24 28.74 0.23
C ARG A 209 18.80 29.02 1.63
N ASP A 210 20.03 29.54 1.72
CA ASP A 210 20.68 29.80 3.02
C ASP A 210 20.01 30.95 3.80
N HIS A 211 19.22 31.80 3.11
CA HIS A 211 18.41 32.86 3.72
C HIS A 211 16.96 32.43 4.02
N VAL A 212 16.58 31.17 3.78
CA VAL A 212 15.21 30.67 4.00
C VAL A 212 14.83 30.61 5.49
N LEU A 213 15.78 30.81 6.41
CA LEU A 213 15.58 30.80 7.87
C LEU A 213 15.24 32.17 8.47
N ASP A 214 14.84 33.16 7.66
CA ASP A 214 14.53 34.54 8.10
C ASP A 214 13.43 34.60 9.17
N GLY A 215 12.60 33.54 9.30
CA GLY A 215 11.67 33.39 10.42
C GLY A 215 10.57 34.44 10.48
N ALA A 216 10.37 35.22 9.41
CA ALA A 216 9.32 36.21 9.29
C ALA A 216 7.95 35.57 8.98
N PRO A 217 6.83 36.20 9.39
CA PRO A 217 5.49 35.67 9.15
C PRO A 217 5.11 35.71 7.67
N VAL A 218 4.32 34.73 7.24
CA VAL A 218 3.79 34.61 5.87
C VAL A 218 2.44 35.31 5.81
N CYS A 219 2.34 36.34 4.97
CA CYS A 219 1.09 37.08 4.74
C CYS A 219 0.23 36.42 3.65
N LEU A 220 -1.08 36.58 3.76
CA LEU A 220 -2.04 36.23 2.71
C LEU A 220 -1.75 37.05 1.45
N GLY A 221 -1.81 36.40 0.29
CA GLY A 221 -1.48 36.99 -1.01
C GLY A 221 0.02 37.14 -1.30
N ALA A 222 0.91 36.93 -0.32
CA ALA A 222 2.34 36.94 -0.57
C ALA A 222 2.75 35.73 -1.42
N ALA A 223 3.71 35.93 -2.32
CA ALA A 223 4.28 34.85 -3.11
C ALA A 223 5.19 33.99 -2.22
N VAL A 224 4.96 32.69 -2.23
CA VAL A 224 5.72 31.69 -1.49
C VAL A 224 6.19 30.59 -2.44
N SER A 225 7.31 29.97 -2.09
CA SER A 225 7.73 28.72 -2.70
C SER A 225 7.45 27.54 -1.79
N LEU A 226 7.02 26.42 -2.37
CA LEU A 226 6.74 25.18 -1.64
C LEU A 226 7.76 24.13 -2.07
N LEU A 227 8.80 23.94 -1.28
CA LEU A 227 9.91 23.04 -1.55
C LEU A 227 9.68 21.68 -0.91
N HIS A 228 9.69 20.59 -1.68
CA HIS A 228 9.59 19.26 -1.08
C HIS A 228 10.84 18.95 -0.22
N SER A 229 10.65 18.52 1.04
CA SER A 229 11.74 18.50 2.03
C SER A 229 12.84 17.48 1.76
N ILE A 230 12.52 16.37 1.09
CA ILE A 230 13.48 15.29 0.78
C ILE A 230 14.20 15.59 -0.53
N THR A 231 13.43 15.93 -1.57
CA THR A 231 13.96 16.03 -2.94
C THR A 231 14.41 17.45 -3.27
N ASN A 232 14.08 18.42 -2.41
CA ASN A 232 14.30 19.85 -2.61
C ASN A 232 13.72 20.36 -3.94
N MET A 233 12.75 19.67 -4.54
CA MET A 233 12.11 20.12 -5.78
C MET A 233 10.92 21.02 -5.43
N PRO A 234 10.80 22.20 -6.05
CA PRO A 234 9.65 23.07 -5.81
C PRO A 234 8.40 22.50 -6.47
N LEU A 235 7.27 22.60 -5.78
CA LEU A 235 5.96 22.43 -6.39
C LEU A 235 5.81 23.47 -7.51
N GLY A 236 5.26 23.06 -8.64
CA GLY A 236 5.06 23.93 -9.79
C GLY A 236 3.77 23.61 -10.52
N CYS A 237 3.15 24.64 -11.08
CA CYS A 237 2.01 24.51 -11.97
C CYS A 237 2.44 24.92 -13.39
N SER A 238 2.53 23.94 -14.29
CA SER A 238 2.87 24.19 -15.68
C SER A 238 1.64 24.59 -16.50
N ASP A 239 1.87 25.15 -17.69
CA ASP A 239 0.79 25.47 -18.63
C ASP A 239 0.22 24.25 -19.36
N ALA A 240 0.84 23.08 -19.20
CA ALA A 240 0.40 21.84 -19.81
C ALA A 240 -0.99 21.44 -19.29
N ALA A 241 -1.88 21.06 -20.21
CA ALA A 241 -3.19 20.55 -19.87
C ALA A 241 -3.10 19.11 -19.37
N GLN A 242 -3.89 18.80 -18.35
CA GLN A 242 -4.06 17.49 -17.74
C GLN A 242 -5.54 17.14 -17.75
N ARG A 243 -5.87 15.96 -18.28
CA ARG A 243 -7.24 15.45 -18.26
C ARG A 243 -7.56 14.91 -16.86
N THR A 244 -8.57 15.46 -16.23
CA THR A 244 -9.08 15.05 -14.91
C THR A 244 -10.54 14.65 -15.00
N SER A 245 -11.10 14.12 -13.92
CA SER A 245 -12.52 13.76 -13.82
C SER A 245 -13.46 14.97 -13.88
N PHE A 246 -12.90 16.18 -13.74
CA PHE A 246 -13.59 17.47 -13.77
C PHE A 246 -13.41 18.25 -15.07
N GLY A 247 -12.57 17.76 -16.00
CA GLY A 247 -12.33 18.40 -17.29
C GLY A 247 -10.85 18.49 -17.65
N MET A 248 -10.49 19.51 -18.41
CA MET A 248 -9.09 19.82 -18.75
C MET A 248 -8.58 20.88 -17.77
N GLU A 249 -7.68 20.47 -16.88
CA GLU A 249 -7.08 21.32 -15.84
C GLU A 249 -5.58 21.48 -16.10
N LYS A 250 -4.90 22.31 -15.31
CA LYS A 250 -3.45 22.52 -15.46
C LYS A 250 -2.67 21.47 -14.68
N LYS A 251 -1.55 21.02 -15.25
CA LYS A 251 -0.69 19.99 -14.65
C LYS A 251 0.15 20.56 -13.51
N VAL A 252 0.10 19.88 -12.36
CA VAL A 252 0.92 20.18 -11.17
C VAL A 252 1.98 19.08 -11.00
N ALA A 253 3.22 19.50 -10.79
CA ALA A 253 4.36 18.60 -10.59
C ALA A 253 5.45 19.28 -9.75
N CYS A 254 6.26 18.49 -9.04
CA CYS A 254 7.44 19.00 -8.36
C CYS A 254 8.63 18.96 -9.33
N SER A 255 9.10 20.12 -9.77
CA SER A 255 10.23 20.24 -10.70
C SER A 255 10.79 21.66 -10.73
N TYR A 256 12.11 21.74 -10.88
CA TYR A 256 12.76 22.98 -11.31
C TYR A 256 12.43 23.23 -12.77
N VAL A 257 11.98 24.44 -13.09
CA VAL A 257 11.87 24.82 -14.51
C VAL A 257 13.26 25.10 -15.05
N LYS A 258 13.66 24.30 -16.04
CA LYS A 258 14.97 24.35 -16.65
C LYS A 258 15.08 25.59 -17.55
N GLU A 259 15.91 26.55 -17.17
CA GLU A 259 16.57 27.45 -18.11
C GLU A 259 18.09 27.21 -18.08
N SER A 260 18.65 27.16 -19.29
CA SER A 260 20.05 27.13 -19.71
C SER A 260 21.16 27.20 -18.65
N PHE A 261 21.89 26.08 -18.52
CA PHE A 261 23.33 25.99 -18.22
C PHE A 261 23.91 26.74 -17.01
N GLY A 262 23.33 26.57 -15.81
CA GLY A 262 23.99 26.94 -14.56
C GLY A 262 23.68 25.95 -13.44
N ARG A 263 24.65 25.13 -13.00
CA ARG A 263 24.49 24.29 -11.79
C ARG A 263 24.35 25.11 -10.51
N SER A 264 24.68 26.42 -10.55
CA SER A 264 24.67 27.34 -9.40
C SER A 264 23.39 28.16 -9.24
N THR A 265 22.55 28.29 -10.27
CA THR A 265 21.28 29.06 -10.20
C THR A 265 20.07 28.23 -9.76
N ALA A 266 20.21 26.89 -9.69
CA ALA A 266 19.17 25.97 -9.23
C ALA A 266 18.79 26.12 -7.75
N ALA A 267 19.44 27.02 -7.00
CA ALA A 267 19.18 27.27 -5.57
C ALA A 267 18.16 28.40 -5.29
N VAL A 268 17.74 29.16 -6.32
CA VAL A 268 16.80 30.28 -6.16
C VAL A 268 15.58 30.06 -7.04
N ILE A 269 14.39 30.06 -6.42
CA ILE A 269 13.12 29.95 -7.14
C ILE A 269 12.75 31.34 -7.65
N THR A 270 12.95 31.57 -8.96
CA THR A 270 12.70 32.86 -9.63
C THR A 270 11.52 32.81 -10.60
N LYS A 271 11.01 31.61 -10.94
CA LYS A 271 9.94 31.44 -11.91
C LYS A 271 8.56 31.46 -11.24
N GLU A 272 7.65 32.24 -11.80
CA GLU A 272 6.28 32.40 -11.29
C GLU A 272 5.48 31.09 -11.27
N GLU A 273 5.82 30.11 -12.11
CA GLU A 273 5.16 28.80 -12.11
C GLU A 273 5.46 27.96 -10.86
N ASN A 274 6.56 28.26 -10.15
CA ASN A 274 6.91 27.65 -8.88
C ASN A 274 6.52 28.53 -7.68
N MET A 275 5.79 29.63 -7.92
CA MET A 275 5.30 30.53 -6.89
C MET A 275 3.81 30.32 -6.67
N PHE A 276 3.42 30.20 -5.42
CA PHE A 276 2.04 30.10 -4.99
C PHE A 276 1.72 31.23 -4.01
N CYS A 277 0.46 31.52 -3.80
CA CYS A 277 0.01 32.39 -2.71
C CYS A 277 -1.14 31.73 -1.96
N PHE A 278 -1.15 31.95 -0.64
CA PHE A 278 -2.28 31.58 0.20
C PHE A 278 -3.33 32.69 0.14
N THR A 279 -4.58 32.35 -0.14
CA THR A 279 -5.68 33.33 -0.15
C THR A 279 -6.90 32.83 0.61
N SER A 280 -7.52 33.75 1.34
CA SER A 280 -8.78 33.55 2.05
C SER A 280 -9.98 34.17 1.31
N THR A 281 -9.74 34.88 0.20
CA THR A 281 -10.79 35.51 -0.61
C THR A 281 -11.08 34.66 -1.86
N GLY A 282 -12.16 33.88 -1.81
CA GLY A 282 -12.74 33.19 -2.96
C GLY A 282 -13.98 33.92 -3.48
N ALA A 283 -14.43 33.59 -4.70
CA ALA A 283 -15.72 34.08 -5.20
C ALA A 283 -16.87 33.56 -4.29
N ALA A 284 -17.89 34.39 -4.05
CA ALA A 284 -18.93 34.15 -3.03
C ALA A 284 -19.61 32.77 -3.18
N PRO A 285 -19.61 31.92 -2.13
CA PRO A 285 -20.30 30.63 -2.17
C PRO A 285 -21.81 30.80 -2.01
N GLY A 286 -22.59 29.89 -2.62
CA GLY A 286 -24.04 29.75 -2.39
C GLY A 286 -24.38 29.28 -0.96
N PRO A 287 -25.67 29.09 -0.62
CA PRO A 287 -26.11 28.82 0.74
C PRO A 287 -25.43 27.58 1.32
N THR A 288 -24.74 27.78 2.45
CA THR A 288 -23.72 26.88 3.00
C THR A 288 -24.22 26.21 4.28
N LEU A 289 -23.85 24.94 4.49
CA LEU A 289 -23.97 24.27 5.80
C LEU A 289 -22.97 24.92 6.77
N ARG A 290 -23.50 25.52 7.84
CA ARG A 290 -22.71 26.08 8.93
C ARG A 290 -22.21 24.93 9.81
N ALA A 291 -21.13 24.27 9.42
CA ALA A 291 -20.43 23.35 10.30
C ALA A 291 -19.66 24.18 11.34
N SER A 292 -20.12 24.16 12.59
CA SER A 292 -19.46 24.82 13.71
C SER A 292 -17.98 24.39 13.79
N LEU A 293 -17.11 25.37 13.61
CA LEU A 293 -15.67 25.30 13.90
C LEU A 293 -15.47 25.21 15.41
N SER A 294 -15.58 23.99 15.92
CA SER A 294 -15.04 23.58 17.22
C SER A 294 -14.82 22.08 17.17
N GLN A 295 -13.98 21.67 16.23
CA GLN A 295 -13.20 20.45 16.36
C GLN A 295 -11.74 20.87 16.30
N THR A 296 -11.17 21.19 17.45
CA THR A 296 -9.78 20.85 17.75
C THR A 296 -9.64 19.33 17.59
N ARG A 297 -9.62 18.86 16.35
CA ARG A 297 -8.95 17.63 15.98
C ARG A 297 -7.48 18.00 15.78
N THR A 298 -6.82 18.37 16.89
CA THR A 298 -5.65 17.55 17.20
C THR A 298 -6.21 16.16 17.19
N ALA A 299 -5.94 15.39 16.13
CA ALA A 299 -5.92 13.96 16.33
C ALA A 299 -5.10 13.80 17.61
N LYS A 300 -5.75 13.35 18.69
CA LYS A 300 -5.05 12.41 19.55
C LYS A 300 -4.42 11.50 18.54
N VAL A 301 -3.09 11.51 18.47
CA VAL A 301 -2.32 10.41 17.95
C VAL A 301 -3.10 9.19 18.39
N SER A 302 -3.90 8.63 17.47
CA SER A 302 -4.48 7.31 17.68
C SER A 302 -3.25 6.51 17.96
N GLN A 303 -3.15 6.06 19.21
CA GLN A 303 -1.97 5.53 19.91
C GLN A 303 -0.83 5.32 18.93
N GLU A 304 0.34 5.96 19.14
CA GLU A 304 1.57 5.50 18.48
C GLU A 304 1.48 3.99 18.50
N ALA A 305 1.20 3.38 17.33
CA ALA A 305 1.00 1.95 17.28
C ALA A 305 2.35 1.46 17.72
N SER A 306 2.41 0.93 18.94
CA SER A 306 3.67 0.53 19.48
C SER A 306 4.20 -0.49 18.49
N VAL A 307 5.52 -0.62 18.34
CA VAL A 307 6.05 -1.63 17.43
C VAL A 307 5.39 -2.99 17.72
N LEU A 308 5.09 -3.26 18.99
CA LEU A 308 4.35 -4.45 19.44
C LEU A 308 2.93 -4.53 18.85
N ASP A 309 2.16 -3.44 18.81
CA ASP A 309 0.79 -3.42 18.25
C ASP A 309 0.79 -3.78 16.76
N VAL A 310 1.84 -3.37 16.04
CA VAL A 310 2.03 -3.74 14.62
C VAL A 310 2.33 -5.23 14.48
N PHE A 311 3.21 -5.77 15.34
CA PHE A 311 3.52 -7.21 15.37
C PHE A 311 2.30 -8.06 15.79
N ASP A 312 1.51 -7.60 16.76
CA ASP A 312 0.29 -8.27 17.21
C ASP A 312 -0.76 -8.31 16.10
N ARG A 313 -0.93 -7.20 15.36
CA ARG A 313 -1.84 -7.18 14.20
C ARG A 313 -1.40 -8.15 13.10
N ILE A 314 -0.09 -8.28 12.86
CA ILE A 314 0.44 -9.25 11.89
C ILE A 314 0.21 -10.69 12.40
N ARG A 315 0.45 -10.94 13.69
CA ARG A 315 0.23 -12.23 14.37
C ARG A 315 -1.23 -12.67 14.28
N GLU A 316 -2.18 -11.81 14.65
CA GLU A 316 -3.61 -12.13 14.57
C GLU A 316 -4.05 -12.48 13.15
N LYS A 317 -3.56 -11.74 12.15
CA LYS A 317 -3.91 -11.99 10.75
C LYS A 317 -3.25 -13.24 10.18
N ALA A 318 -2.02 -13.56 10.59
CA ALA A 318 -1.37 -14.82 10.23
C ALA A 318 -2.16 -16.02 10.77
N LEU A 319 -2.64 -15.95 12.01
CA LEU A 319 -3.51 -16.97 12.61
C LEU A 319 -4.89 -17.02 11.93
N ALA A 320 -5.49 -15.87 11.62
CA ALA A 320 -6.79 -15.83 10.95
C ALA A 320 -6.75 -16.39 9.52
N LEU A 321 -5.65 -16.15 8.78
CA LEU A 321 -5.51 -16.59 7.39
C LEU A 321 -5.10 -18.07 7.29
N GLY A 322 -4.12 -18.50 8.09
CA GLY A 322 -3.64 -19.89 8.05
C GLY A 322 -4.40 -20.85 8.98
N GLY A 323 -5.35 -20.34 9.78
CA GLY A 323 -6.13 -21.14 10.72
C GLY A 323 -5.23 -21.97 11.65
N ARG A 324 -5.48 -23.28 11.68
CA ARG A 324 -4.71 -24.26 12.48
C ARG A 324 -3.23 -24.35 12.07
N LEU A 325 -2.90 -24.08 10.80
CA LEU A 325 -1.54 -24.04 10.26
C LEU A 325 -0.97 -22.61 10.16
N GLY A 326 -1.56 -21.65 10.88
CA GLY A 326 -1.25 -20.21 10.85
C GLY A 326 0.19 -19.85 10.46
N PHE A 327 1.12 -20.06 11.40
CA PHE A 327 2.53 -19.70 11.18
C PHE A 327 3.26 -20.67 10.26
N ARG A 328 2.79 -21.91 10.11
CA ARG A 328 3.40 -22.87 9.20
C ARG A 328 3.23 -22.45 7.74
N SER A 329 2.02 -22.02 7.38
CA SER A 329 1.72 -21.47 6.05
C SER A 329 2.56 -20.22 5.76
N LEU A 330 2.81 -19.38 6.78
CA LEU A 330 3.72 -18.24 6.66
C LEU A 330 5.18 -18.68 6.50
N ALA A 331 5.66 -19.66 7.26
CA ALA A 331 7.02 -20.20 7.14
C ALA A 331 7.30 -20.76 5.75
N ILE A 332 6.31 -21.44 5.15
CA ILE A 332 6.37 -21.92 3.77
C ILE A 332 6.41 -20.75 2.78
N ALA A 333 5.53 -19.76 2.94
CA ALA A 333 5.49 -18.58 2.06
C ALA A 333 6.77 -17.74 2.11
N LEU A 334 7.48 -17.72 3.25
CA LEU A 334 8.78 -17.07 3.43
C LEU A 334 9.96 -17.95 2.96
N GLY A 335 9.72 -19.21 2.58
CA GLY A 335 10.76 -20.15 2.18
C GLY A 335 11.69 -20.57 3.31
N VAL A 336 11.22 -20.51 4.55
CA VAL A 336 11.98 -20.84 5.77
C VAL A 336 11.69 -22.27 6.24
N ALA A 337 10.49 -22.78 5.98
CA ALA A 337 10.09 -24.12 6.40
C ALA A 337 11.06 -25.20 5.89
N CYS A 338 11.61 -26.01 6.82
CA CYS A 338 12.55 -27.12 6.53
C CYS A 338 13.88 -26.67 5.88
N CYS A 339 14.38 -25.48 6.20
CA CYS A 339 15.62 -24.91 5.66
C CYS A 339 16.61 -24.55 6.77
N GLU A 340 17.15 -25.54 7.47
CA GLU A 340 18.02 -25.37 8.67
C GLU A 340 19.31 -24.58 8.40
N HIS A 341 19.82 -24.58 7.16
CA HIS A 341 21.12 -23.96 6.83
C HIS A 341 21.03 -22.70 5.97
N ARG A 342 19.83 -22.27 5.57
CA ARG A 342 19.68 -21.15 4.64
C ARG A 342 19.02 -19.96 5.31
N ILE A 343 19.80 -18.96 5.68
CA ILE A 343 19.26 -17.67 6.12
C ILE A 343 18.61 -16.99 4.91
N THR A 344 17.31 -16.73 5.01
CA THR A 344 16.56 -16.04 3.96
C THR A 344 16.47 -14.57 4.32
N CYS A 345 17.17 -13.71 3.59
CA CYS A 345 17.13 -12.27 3.81
C CYS A 345 16.03 -11.63 2.96
N LEU A 346 15.16 -10.86 3.60
CA LEU A 346 14.06 -10.13 2.97
C LEU A 346 14.41 -8.66 2.85
N THR A 347 14.27 -8.12 1.64
CA THR A 347 14.30 -6.67 1.42
C THR A 347 12.99 -6.03 1.88
N ARG A 348 13.01 -4.71 2.10
CA ARG A 348 11.81 -3.94 2.45
C ARG A 348 10.60 -4.23 1.55
N GLY A 349 10.81 -4.29 0.23
CA GLY A 349 9.73 -4.55 -0.73
C GLY A 349 9.19 -5.98 -0.63
N GLN A 350 10.07 -6.96 -0.43
CA GLN A 350 9.66 -8.36 -0.23
C GLN A 350 8.88 -8.52 1.07
N LEU A 351 9.35 -7.93 2.17
CA LEU A 351 8.66 -7.96 3.46
C LEU A 351 7.26 -7.35 3.34
N ALA A 352 7.12 -6.19 2.67
CA ALA A 352 5.83 -5.56 2.40
C ALA A 352 4.89 -6.49 1.60
N GLN A 353 5.42 -7.16 0.58
CA GLN A 353 4.65 -8.08 -0.27
C GLN A 353 4.17 -9.31 0.53
N HIS A 354 5.04 -9.91 1.34
CA HIS A 354 4.67 -11.06 2.18
C HIS A 354 3.61 -10.68 3.22
N ILE A 355 3.75 -9.53 3.88
CA ILE A 355 2.77 -9.05 4.87
C ILE A 355 1.44 -8.66 4.22
N SER A 356 1.48 -8.05 3.03
CA SER A 356 0.29 -7.73 2.24
C SER A 356 -0.49 -8.99 1.83
N ARG A 357 0.21 -10.08 1.48
CA ARG A 357 -0.40 -11.39 1.19
C ARG A 357 -1.09 -12.03 2.41
N LEU A 358 -0.68 -11.67 3.63
CA LEU A 358 -1.38 -12.06 4.86
C LEU A 358 -2.66 -11.24 5.11
N GLY A 359 -3.00 -10.29 4.23
CA GLY A 359 -4.15 -9.41 4.39
C GLY A 359 -3.89 -8.26 5.36
N VAL A 360 -2.62 -7.98 5.70
CA VAL A 360 -2.23 -6.85 6.55
C VAL A 360 -1.66 -5.74 5.66
N ALA A 361 -2.38 -4.63 5.53
CA ALA A 361 -1.86 -3.44 4.91
C ALA A 361 -1.07 -2.63 5.94
N LEU A 362 0.27 -2.69 5.85
CA LEU A 362 1.13 -1.81 6.64
C LEU A 362 1.33 -0.48 5.92
N THR A 363 1.32 0.61 6.69
CA THR A 363 1.80 1.91 6.21
C THR A 363 3.31 1.88 6.04
N SER A 364 3.86 2.79 5.22
CA SER A 364 5.31 2.92 5.05
C SER A 364 6.05 3.12 6.38
N LEU A 365 5.43 3.83 7.32
CA LEU A 365 5.97 4.12 8.66
C LEU A 365 6.00 2.86 9.53
N GLU A 366 4.92 2.08 9.57
CA GLU A 366 4.88 0.80 10.30
C GLU A 366 5.88 -0.20 9.72
N LEU A 367 6.03 -0.24 8.39
CA LEU A 367 7.04 -1.07 7.76
C LEU A 367 8.46 -0.59 8.09
N ASP A 368 8.70 0.72 8.19
CA ASP A 368 9.98 1.27 8.67
C ASP A 368 10.25 0.93 10.13
N MET A 369 9.23 0.93 10.98
CA MET A 369 9.33 0.49 12.37
C MET A 369 9.71 -0.98 12.49
N VAL A 370 9.03 -1.86 11.72
CA VAL A 370 9.36 -3.29 11.66
C VAL A 370 10.77 -3.50 11.14
N MET A 371 11.15 -2.84 10.04
CA MET A 371 12.52 -2.94 9.49
C MET A 371 13.57 -2.46 10.50
N LYS A 372 13.32 -1.35 11.21
CA LYS A 372 14.25 -0.81 12.21
C LYS A 372 14.40 -1.72 13.43
N ARG A 373 13.32 -2.41 13.82
CA ARG A 373 13.32 -3.36 14.94
C ARG A 373 14.08 -4.64 14.59
N MET A 374 13.97 -5.08 13.34
CA MET A 374 14.49 -6.38 12.88
C MET A 374 15.87 -6.31 12.20
N ASP A 375 16.27 -5.17 11.65
CA ASP A 375 17.58 -5.00 11.01
C ASP A 375 18.68 -4.74 12.06
N HIS A 376 19.10 -5.81 12.72
CA HIS A 376 20.19 -5.79 13.70
C HIS A 376 21.56 -5.51 13.07
N THR A 377 21.69 -5.72 11.76
CA THR A 377 22.98 -5.68 11.04
C THR A 377 23.22 -4.39 10.27
N GLY A 378 22.21 -3.53 10.14
CA GLY A 378 22.26 -2.27 9.40
C GLY A 378 22.36 -2.43 7.88
N ASN A 379 22.11 -3.62 7.36
CA ASN A 379 22.24 -3.94 5.93
C ASN A 379 20.94 -3.72 5.13
N LYS A 380 19.91 -3.16 5.77
CA LYS A 380 18.58 -2.90 5.20
C LYS A 380 17.84 -4.17 4.76
N THR A 381 18.16 -5.31 5.36
CA THR A 381 17.47 -6.58 5.14
C THR A 381 17.05 -7.19 6.48
N VAL A 382 15.99 -7.99 6.45
CA VAL A 382 15.45 -8.69 7.61
C VAL A 382 15.60 -10.19 7.43
N SER A 383 16.09 -10.89 8.45
CA SER A 383 16.11 -12.35 8.47
C SER A 383 14.67 -12.87 8.58
N ALA A 384 14.23 -13.66 7.59
CA ALA A 384 12.90 -14.26 7.58
C ALA A 384 12.68 -15.19 8.79
N GLN A 385 13.73 -15.89 9.22
CA GLN A 385 13.74 -16.72 10.42
C GLN A 385 13.48 -15.89 11.69
N GLU A 386 14.21 -14.79 11.87
CA GLU A 386 14.05 -13.91 13.04
C GLU A 386 12.67 -13.25 13.03
N PHE A 387 12.22 -12.82 11.86
CA PHE A 387 10.89 -12.22 11.70
C PHE A 387 9.77 -13.19 12.07
N LEU A 388 9.86 -14.44 11.61
CA LEU A 388 8.92 -15.49 11.98
C LEU A 388 8.99 -15.82 13.48
N ALA A 389 10.19 -15.87 14.05
CA ALA A 389 10.40 -16.12 15.47
C ALA A 389 9.78 -15.02 16.35
N GLU A 390 9.96 -13.74 16.00
CA GLU A 390 9.37 -12.61 16.72
C GLU A 390 7.83 -12.64 16.63
N LEU A 391 7.28 -12.99 15.46
CA LEU A 391 5.83 -13.08 15.27
C LEU A 391 5.20 -14.25 16.03
N ARG A 392 5.81 -15.43 16.04
CA ARG A 392 5.24 -16.62 16.70
C ARG A 392 5.53 -16.66 18.21
N GLY A 393 6.64 -16.08 18.64
CA GLY A 393 7.17 -16.21 19.99
C GLY A 393 7.93 -17.52 20.21
N ASN A 394 8.31 -17.81 21.46
CA ASN A 394 8.92 -19.09 21.82
C ASN A 394 7.87 -20.03 22.39
N MET A 395 7.86 -21.28 21.91
CA MET A 395 7.03 -22.34 22.48
C MET A 395 7.37 -22.55 23.98
N PRO A 396 6.35 -22.72 24.85
CA PRO A 396 6.55 -23.05 26.25
C PRO A 396 7.43 -24.29 26.44
N GLN A 397 8.26 -24.32 27.49
CA GLN A 397 9.22 -25.40 27.74
C GLN A 397 8.53 -26.76 27.91
N ASP A 398 7.36 -26.82 28.54
CA ASP A 398 6.63 -28.07 28.72
C ASP A 398 6.16 -28.67 27.39
N ARG A 399 5.66 -27.82 26.49
CA ARG A 399 5.31 -28.23 25.11
C ARG A 399 6.55 -28.68 24.34
N MET A 400 7.66 -27.95 24.47
CA MET A 400 8.93 -28.31 23.84
C MET A 400 9.46 -29.67 24.31
N ASN A 401 9.42 -29.94 25.61
CA ASN A 401 9.81 -31.21 26.19
C ASN A 401 8.93 -32.36 25.69
N ALA A 402 7.62 -32.16 25.61
CA ALA A 402 6.69 -33.16 25.08
C ALA A 402 6.96 -33.49 23.60
N VAL A 403 7.23 -32.47 22.78
CA VAL A 403 7.63 -32.65 21.36
C VAL A 403 8.93 -33.43 21.27
N ALA A 404 9.94 -33.11 22.10
CA ALA A 404 11.23 -33.80 22.11
C ALA A 404 11.10 -35.27 22.54
N LEU A 405 10.28 -35.58 23.55
CA LEU A 405 10.01 -36.95 24.00
C LEU A 405 9.27 -37.77 22.94
N THR A 406 8.28 -37.17 22.28
CA THR A 406 7.58 -37.77 21.12
C THR A 406 8.59 -38.04 20.00
N PHE A 407 9.46 -37.05 19.76
CA PHE A 407 10.71 -37.11 19.00
C PHE A 407 11.44 -38.44 19.14
N GLN A 408 11.89 -38.63 20.37
CA GLN A 408 12.72 -39.73 20.80
C GLN A 408 12.03 -41.09 20.62
N GLN A 409 10.71 -41.17 20.88
CA GLN A 409 9.94 -42.40 20.64
C GLN A 409 9.94 -42.80 19.17
N LEU A 410 9.78 -41.84 18.25
CA LEU A 410 9.84 -42.10 16.81
C LEU A 410 11.24 -42.57 16.37
N VAL A 411 12.31 -42.00 16.96
CA VAL A 411 13.70 -42.35 16.64
C VAL A 411 14.09 -43.74 17.12
N VAL A 412 13.62 -44.14 18.30
CA VAL A 412 13.92 -45.46 18.91
C VAL A 412 13.38 -46.59 18.03
N GLU A 413 12.21 -46.42 17.44
CA GLU A 413 11.66 -47.35 16.44
C GLU A 413 12.36 -47.28 15.08
N GLY A 414 12.79 -46.07 14.68
CA GLY A 414 13.42 -45.80 13.37
C GLY A 414 14.92 -46.12 13.25
N GLN A 415 15.48 -47.00 14.09
CA GLN A 415 16.92 -47.33 14.07
C GLN A 415 17.87 -46.11 14.09
N GLY A 416 17.51 -45.05 14.82
CA GLY A 416 18.37 -43.87 15.00
C GLY A 416 18.13 -42.71 14.03
N SER A 417 17.20 -42.83 13.08
CA SER A 417 16.75 -41.69 12.25
C SER A 417 15.30 -41.86 11.79
N VAL A 418 14.49 -40.80 11.81
CA VAL A 418 13.10 -40.86 11.37
C VAL A 418 13.03 -40.52 9.88
N GLU A 419 12.69 -41.50 9.04
CA GLU A 419 12.37 -41.23 7.63
C GLU A 419 11.03 -40.50 7.49
N TYR A 420 10.95 -39.51 6.60
CA TYR A 420 9.72 -38.76 6.35
C TYR A 420 8.54 -39.65 5.96
N LYS A 421 8.81 -40.69 5.16
CA LYS A 421 7.78 -41.64 4.71
C LYS A 421 7.14 -42.38 5.89
N ASP A 422 7.95 -42.87 6.82
CA ASP A 422 7.48 -43.60 8.00
C ASP A 422 6.70 -42.66 8.94
N MET A 423 7.21 -41.44 9.14
CA MET A 423 6.52 -40.40 9.90
C MET A 423 5.16 -40.06 9.28
N PHE A 424 5.09 -39.89 7.96
CA PHE A 424 3.85 -39.59 7.24
C PHE A 424 2.83 -40.72 7.37
N ASN A 425 3.26 -41.98 7.16
CA ASN A 425 2.38 -43.13 7.28
C ASN A 425 1.84 -43.27 8.70
N LEU A 426 2.70 -43.11 9.72
CA LEU A 426 2.29 -43.18 11.11
C LEU A 426 1.26 -42.10 11.47
N TYR A 427 1.46 -40.87 11.00
CA TYR A 427 0.48 -39.79 11.17
C TYR A 427 -0.85 -40.13 10.48
N ARG A 428 -0.79 -40.69 9.27
CA ARG A 428 -1.98 -41.07 8.49
C ARG A 428 -2.80 -42.16 9.18
N GLU A 429 -2.15 -43.16 9.78
CA GLU A 429 -2.84 -44.20 10.54
C GLU A 429 -3.53 -43.66 11.79
N ASN A 430 -2.88 -42.72 12.47
CA ASN A 430 -3.39 -42.11 13.70
C ASN A 430 -4.24 -40.85 13.46
N VAL A 431 -4.58 -40.53 12.21
CA VAL A 431 -5.27 -39.26 11.90
C VAL A 431 -6.63 -39.14 12.59
N CYS A 432 -7.31 -40.26 12.80
CA CYS A 432 -8.59 -40.31 13.53
C CYS A 432 -8.45 -39.94 15.01
N ALA A 433 -7.26 -40.08 15.59
CA ALA A 433 -6.96 -39.67 16.96
C ALA A 433 -6.65 -38.18 17.08
N HIS A 434 -6.50 -37.45 15.95
CA HIS A 434 -6.30 -36.01 15.96
C HIS A 434 -7.50 -35.31 16.63
N PRO A 435 -7.31 -34.43 17.64
CA PRO A 435 -8.42 -33.81 18.37
C PRO A 435 -9.45 -33.13 17.48
N ASP A 436 -9.02 -32.36 16.48
CA ASP A 436 -9.93 -31.67 15.54
C ASP A 436 -10.72 -32.64 14.65
N VAL A 437 -10.17 -33.81 14.32
CA VAL A 437 -10.87 -34.85 13.53
C VAL A 437 -11.88 -35.57 14.41
N ARG A 438 -11.46 -35.94 15.63
CA ARG A 438 -12.32 -36.58 16.63
C ARG A 438 -13.52 -35.71 17.01
N ASP A 439 -13.30 -34.40 17.11
CA ASP A 439 -14.34 -33.42 17.43
C ASP A 439 -15.19 -33.05 16.19
N GLY A 440 -14.85 -33.57 15.00
CA GLY A 440 -15.58 -33.33 13.74
C GLY A 440 -15.41 -31.93 13.15
N LEU A 441 -14.37 -31.20 13.57
CA LEU A 441 -14.07 -29.85 13.07
C LEU A 441 -13.42 -29.88 11.68
N ILE A 442 -12.66 -30.94 11.38
CA ILE A 442 -12.02 -31.17 10.08
C ILE A 442 -12.18 -32.63 9.68
N LEU A 443 -12.11 -32.90 8.37
CA LEU A 443 -12.13 -34.25 7.86
C LEU A 443 -10.77 -34.94 8.02
N PRO A 444 -10.71 -36.28 8.20
CA PRO A 444 -9.45 -37.03 8.21
C PRO A 444 -8.58 -36.76 6.98
N GLU A 445 -9.18 -36.66 5.80
CA GLU A 445 -8.48 -36.41 4.54
C GLU A 445 -7.87 -35.01 4.50
N GLU A 446 -8.57 -34.01 5.04
CA GLU A 446 -8.07 -32.63 5.18
C GLU A 446 -6.89 -32.60 6.16
N ALA A 447 -6.97 -33.36 7.26
CA ALA A 447 -5.90 -33.47 8.25
C ALA A 447 -4.61 -34.06 7.67
N VAL A 448 -4.73 -35.08 6.79
CA VAL A 448 -3.59 -35.68 6.08
C VAL A 448 -3.03 -34.72 5.03
N PHE A 449 -3.90 -34.09 4.23
CA PHE A 449 -3.49 -33.16 3.17
C PHE A 449 -2.70 -31.96 3.72
N ASP A 450 -3.18 -31.37 4.80
CA ASP A 450 -2.52 -30.25 5.47
C ASP A 450 -1.17 -30.66 6.10
N PHE A 451 -1.09 -31.88 6.65
CA PHE A 451 0.17 -32.42 7.14
C PHE A 451 1.17 -32.59 6.00
N GLU A 452 0.77 -33.17 4.86
CA GLU A 452 1.63 -33.32 3.69
C GLU A 452 2.16 -31.97 3.17
N ASN A 453 1.27 -30.99 3.03
CA ASN A 453 1.64 -29.65 2.56
C ASN A 453 2.50 -28.87 3.55
N SER A 454 2.55 -29.28 4.82
CA SER A 454 3.41 -28.68 5.81
C SER A 454 4.90 -28.97 5.56
N TRP A 455 5.26 -29.87 4.66
CA TRP A 455 6.66 -30.28 4.40
C TRP A 455 7.08 -30.05 2.94
N PRO A 456 7.14 -28.80 2.45
CA PRO A 456 7.27 -28.47 1.02
C PRO A 456 8.54 -29.06 0.36
N SER A 457 9.65 -29.18 1.09
CA SER A 457 10.90 -29.79 0.59
C SER A 457 10.84 -31.33 0.50
N ARG A 458 9.77 -31.97 0.99
CA ARG A 458 9.60 -33.43 1.06
C ARG A 458 8.47 -33.95 0.16
N VAL A 459 7.52 -33.09 -0.25
CA VAL A 459 6.37 -33.44 -1.11
C VAL A 459 6.80 -34.07 -2.45
N ASN A 460 7.86 -33.56 -3.08
CA ASN A 460 8.35 -34.08 -4.37
C ASN A 460 9.46 -35.13 -4.26
N SER A 461 10.17 -35.18 -3.13
CA SER A 461 11.29 -36.10 -2.95
C SER A 461 10.88 -37.42 -2.31
N LYS A 462 9.79 -37.47 -1.51
CA LYS A 462 9.30 -38.62 -0.72
C LYS A 462 10.39 -39.40 0.05
N LEU A 463 11.58 -38.83 0.15
CA LEU A 463 12.83 -39.44 0.62
C LEU A 463 13.59 -38.37 1.40
N GLY A 464 14.08 -38.76 2.57
CA GLY A 464 14.83 -37.88 3.47
C GLY A 464 14.49 -38.16 4.93
N THR A 465 15.48 -37.93 5.80
CA THR A 465 15.32 -37.99 7.25
C THR A 465 14.82 -36.65 7.76
N VAL A 466 13.94 -36.71 8.76
CA VAL A 466 13.46 -35.55 9.51
C VAL A 466 14.35 -35.39 10.73
N THR A 467 14.92 -34.21 10.93
CA THR A 467 15.74 -33.93 12.12
C THR A 467 14.86 -33.52 13.30
N ILE A 468 15.37 -33.68 14.53
CA ILE A 468 14.66 -33.21 15.73
C ILE A 468 14.37 -31.71 15.67
N ASN A 469 15.28 -30.91 15.09
CA ASN A 469 15.11 -29.47 14.92
C ASN A 469 13.96 -29.15 13.97
N GLU A 470 13.87 -29.83 12.82
CA GLU A 470 12.75 -29.66 11.88
C GLU A 470 11.39 -30.03 12.51
N PHE A 471 11.37 -31.09 13.33
CA PHE A 471 10.16 -31.52 14.03
C PHE A 471 9.74 -30.53 15.13
N ILE A 472 10.71 -30.01 15.89
CA ILE A 472 10.46 -28.95 16.89
C ILE A 472 9.97 -27.68 16.21
N GLU A 473 10.57 -27.28 15.08
CA GLU A 473 10.14 -26.11 14.32
C GLU A 473 8.70 -26.25 13.82
N TYR A 474 8.34 -27.43 13.29
CA TYR A 474 6.97 -27.72 12.86
C TYR A 474 5.96 -27.52 14.00
N TYR A 475 6.24 -28.06 15.20
CA TYR A 475 5.36 -27.88 16.35
C TYR A 475 5.43 -26.48 16.96
N ASN A 476 6.54 -25.77 16.83
CA ASN A 476 6.66 -24.37 17.23
C ASN A 476 5.80 -23.45 16.34
N ASP A 477 5.60 -23.81 15.06
CA ASP A 477 4.72 -23.09 14.14
C ASP A 477 3.23 -23.38 14.42
N ILE A 478 2.90 -24.57 14.93
CA ILE A 478 1.52 -24.98 15.24
C ILE A 478 1.09 -24.56 16.65
N SER A 479 2.00 -24.61 17.63
CA SER A 479 1.69 -24.31 19.03
C SER A 479 0.88 -23.02 19.23
N PRO A 480 1.16 -21.89 18.56
CA PRO A 480 0.39 -20.65 18.74
C PRO A 480 -1.08 -20.71 18.30
N SER A 481 -1.47 -21.66 17.44
CA SER A 481 -2.89 -21.82 17.04
C SER A 481 -3.69 -22.64 18.06
N ILE A 482 -3.02 -23.31 19.01
CA ILE A 482 -3.63 -24.16 20.05
C ILE A 482 -3.53 -23.45 21.40
N LEU A 483 -4.66 -22.89 21.84
CA LEU A 483 -4.75 -22.13 23.09
C LEU A 483 -4.58 -23.01 24.35
N ASP A 484 -5.10 -24.23 24.33
CA ASP A 484 -5.10 -25.14 25.49
C ASP A 484 -3.95 -26.15 25.42
N ASP A 485 -3.13 -26.21 26.49
CA ASP A 485 -2.03 -27.15 26.63
C ASP A 485 -2.52 -28.60 26.62
N ALA A 486 -3.65 -28.90 27.26
CA ALA A 486 -4.19 -30.26 27.30
C ALA A 486 -4.55 -30.76 25.89
N ARG A 487 -5.12 -29.86 25.05
CA ARG A 487 -5.38 -30.15 23.63
C ARG A 487 -4.10 -30.38 22.84
N PHE A 488 -3.04 -29.59 23.10
CA PHE A 488 -1.73 -29.77 22.45
C PHE A 488 -1.10 -31.13 22.81
N PHE A 489 -1.12 -31.52 24.09
CA PHE A 489 -0.60 -32.82 24.51
C PHE A 489 -1.44 -33.99 23.97
N ALA A 490 -2.76 -33.83 23.89
CA ALA A 490 -3.64 -34.83 23.28
C ALA A 490 -3.35 -35.00 21.79
N LEU A 491 -3.02 -33.92 21.08
CA LEU A 491 -2.61 -33.96 19.68
C LEU A 491 -1.29 -34.75 19.51
N LEU A 492 -0.27 -34.46 20.31
CA LEU A 492 0.99 -35.20 20.26
C LEU A 492 0.81 -36.67 20.64
N GLY A 493 0.12 -36.95 21.75
CA GLY A 493 -0.07 -38.32 22.24
C GLY A 493 -0.95 -39.16 21.32
N GLY A 494 -1.95 -38.55 20.65
CA GLY A 494 -2.85 -39.26 19.75
C GLY A 494 -2.25 -39.52 18.37
N CYS A 495 -1.60 -38.53 17.77
CA CYS A 495 -1.14 -38.62 16.37
C CYS A 495 0.14 -39.44 16.18
N TRP A 496 0.87 -39.76 17.26
CA TRP A 496 2.17 -40.46 17.19
C TRP A 496 2.19 -41.78 17.96
N MET A 497 1.02 -42.41 18.16
CA MET A 497 0.98 -43.74 18.77
C MET A 497 1.57 -44.78 17.84
N ILE A 498 2.54 -45.53 18.34
CA ILE A 498 3.23 -46.58 17.58
C ILE A 498 2.43 -47.88 17.73
N PRO A 499 1.88 -48.44 16.64
CA PRO A 499 1.14 -49.70 16.70
C PRO A 499 2.06 -50.88 17.01
N GLU A 500 1.52 -51.96 17.59
CA GLU A 500 2.28 -53.18 17.94
C GLU A 500 2.90 -53.92 16.73
N THR A 501 2.52 -53.54 15.51
CA THR A 501 3.01 -54.16 14.27
C THR A 501 3.56 -53.10 13.31
N ASP A 502 4.65 -53.45 12.60
CA ASP A 502 5.32 -52.61 11.58
C ASP A 502 4.48 -52.39 10.29
N ALA A 503 3.17 -52.61 10.34
CA ALA A 503 2.27 -52.50 9.18
C ALA A 503 2.32 -51.09 8.55
N TYR A 504 2.47 -50.06 9.38
CA TYR A 504 2.56 -48.66 8.96
C TYR A 504 3.74 -48.35 8.03
N ARG A 505 4.84 -49.09 8.12
CA ARG A 505 6.00 -48.93 7.21
C ARG A 505 5.67 -49.36 5.78
N ARG A 506 4.65 -50.22 5.59
CA ARG A 506 4.24 -50.73 4.27
C ARG A 506 3.27 -49.79 3.53
N GLY A 507 2.60 -48.88 4.24
CA GLY A 507 1.70 -47.88 3.64
C GLY A 507 0.34 -48.41 3.20
N ASP A 508 -0.04 -49.61 3.65
CA ASP A 508 -1.36 -50.18 3.36
C ASP A 508 -2.46 -49.38 4.07
N PRO A 509 -3.61 -49.10 3.43
CA PRO A 509 -4.72 -48.42 4.08
C PRO A 509 -5.25 -49.24 5.26
N CYS A 510 -5.49 -48.58 6.41
CA CYS A 510 -6.18 -49.18 7.54
C CYS A 510 -7.50 -49.78 7.07
N VAL A 511 -7.62 -51.11 7.21
CA VAL A 511 -8.91 -51.78 7.13
C VAL A 511 -9.69 -51.33 8.36
N SER A 512 -10.84 -50.71 8.10
CA SER A 512 -11.82 -50.18 9.04
C SER A 512 -12.14 -51.08 10.22
#